data_AF-A0A948VXE3-F1
#
_entry.id   AF-A0A948VXE3-F1
#
_cell.length_a   1.000
_cell.length_b   1.000
_cell.length_c   1.000
_cell.angle_alpha   90.00
_cell.angle_beta   90.00
_cell.angle_gamma   90.00
#
_symmetry.space_group_name_H-M   'P 1'
#
loop_
_entity.id
_entity.type
_entity.pdbx_description
1 polymer ?
#
loop_
_entity_poly.entity_id
_entity_poly.type
_entity_poly.pdbx_seq_one_letter_code
_entity_poly.pdbx_strand_id
1 'polypeptide(L)'
;FRHILPNSIAPIVVSATLGVANAILAEAYISFLGLGVQPPTATWGNMLNGANNYLESAPWLWFFPGLLILLTVLSINFLGDGMRDALDPRSRAA
;
A
#
# COMPACT_ATOMS: atom_id res chain seq x y z
N PHE A 1 -27.06 19.07 -2.61
CA PHE A 1 -25.81 18.84 -1.85
C PHE A 1 -25.99 18.22 -0.46
N ARG A 2 -27.16 18.33 0.21
CA ARG A 2 -27.38 17.80 1.58
C ARG A 2 -27.71 16.30 1.68
N HIS A 3 -27.91 15.60 0.57
CA HIS A 3 -28.26 14.16 0.55
C HIS A 3 -27.31 13.28 -0.29
N ILE A 4 -26.56 13.87 -1.23
CA ILE A 4 -25.59 13.12 -2.06
C ILE A 4 -24.29 12.87 -1.29
N LEU A 5 -23.82 13.87 -0.53
CA LEU A 5 -22.56 13.79 0.23
C LEU A 5 -22.49 12.58 1.19
N PRO A 6 -23.46 12.33 2.08
CA PRO A 6 -23.36 11.20 3.03
C PRO A 6 -23.36 9.82 2.36
N ASN A 7 -24.02 9.67 1.21
CA ASN A 7 -24.02 8.41 0.46
C ASN A 7 -22.76 8.22 -0.41
N SER A 8 -22.11 9.30 -0.83
CA SER A 8 -20.89 9.24 -1.65
C SER A 8 -19.60 9.15 -0.83
N ILE A 9 -19.59 9.57 0.45
CA ILE A 9 -18.40 9.48 1.32
C ILE A 9 -17.94 8.03 1.47
N ALA A 10 -18.89 7.10 1.62
CA ALA A 10 -18.62 5.67 1.76
C ALA A 10 -17.74 5.08 0.62
N PRO A 11 -18.15 5.13 -0.66
CA PRO A 11 -17.32 4.63 -1.76
C PRO A 11 -16.06 5.47 -2.01
N ILE A 12 -16.05 6.76 -1.67
CA ILE A 12 -14.86 7.62 -1.80
C ILE A 12 -13.77 7.16 -0.84
N VAL A 13 -14.12 6.87 0.42
CA VAL A 13 -13.15 6.43 1.42
C VAL A 13 -12.57 5.07 1.05
N VAL A 14 -13.39 4.13 0.59
CA VAL A 14 -12.93 2.83 0.07
C VAL A 14 -11.95 3.03 -1.10
N SER A 15 -12.33 3.84 -2.08
CA SER A 15 -11.49 4.11 -3.26
C SER A 15 -10.18 4.80 -2.88
N ALA A 16 -10.21 5.71 -1.90
CA ALA A 16 -9.03 6.38 -1.40
C ALA A 16 -8.07 5.39 -0.72
N THR A 17 -8.59 4.47 0.11
CA THR A 17 -7.78 3.43 0.77
C THR A 17 -7.07 2.53 -0.25
N LEU A 18 -7.79 2.08 -1.28
CA LEU A 18 -7.19 1.31 -2.39
C LEU A 18 -6.18 2.13 -3.19
N GLY A 19 -6.46 3.43 -3.40
CA GLY A 19 -5.54 4.38 -4.03
C GLY A 19 -4.24 4.54 -3.26
N VAL A 20 -4.31 4.61 -1.92
CA VAL A 20 -3.13 4.70 -1.04
C VAL A 20 -2.27 3.45 -1.14
N ALA A 21 -2.87 2.25 -1.16
CA ALA A 21 -2.13 1.00 -1.33
C ALA A 21 -1.34 0.99 -2.65
N ASN A 22 -1.97 1.42 -3.75
CA ASN A 22 -1.31 1.54 -5.05
C ASN A 22 -0.20 2.59 -5.05
N ALA A 23 -0.40 3.72 -4.38
CA ALA A 23 0.61 4.77 -4.25
C ALA A 23 1.87 4.28 -3.50
N ILE A 24 1.69 3.49 -2.43
CA ILE A 24 2.80 2.88 -1.68
C ILE A 24 3.59 1.92 -2.57
N LEU A 25 2.92 1.06 -3.34
CA LEU A 25 3.59 0.16 -4.28
C LEU A 25 4.36 0.92 -5.35
N ALA A 26 3.76 1.98 -5.91
CA ALA A 26 4.41 2.81 -6.92
C ALA A 26 5.65 3.53 -6.36
N GLU A 27 5.55 4.11 -5.18
CA GLU A 27 6.70 4.75 -4.50
C GLU A 27 7.81 3.72 -4.24
N ALA A 28 7.48 2.56 -3.67
CA ALA A 28 8.45 1.51 -3.40
C ALA A 28 9.14 1.01 -4.68
N TYR A 29 8.40 0.88 -5.78
CA TYR A 29 8.94 0.51 -7.09
C TYR A 29 9.90 1.56 -7.64
N ILE A 30 9.54 2.84 -7.60
CA ILE A 30 10.38 3.95 -8.05
C ILE A 30 11.65 4.05 -7.19
N SER A 31 11.51 3.91 -5.86
CA SER A 31 12.63 3.85 -4.91
C SER A 31 13.53 2.63 -5.15
N PHE A 32 12.96 1.48 -5.51
CA PHE A 32 13.74 0.29 -5.90
C PHE A 32 14.54 0.48 -7.20
N LEU A 33 14.02 1.26 -8.16
CA LEU A 33 14.76 1.64 -9.36
C LEU A 33 15.83 2.72 -9.11
N GLY A 34 15.97 3.21 -7.87
CA GLY A 34 16.91 4.28 -7.52
C GLY A 34 16.43 5.69 -7.92
N LEU A 35 15.19 5.82 -8.39
CA LEU A 35 14.56 7.07 -8.81
C LEU A 35 13.72 7.72 -7.70
N GLY A 36 13.63 7.08 -6.55
CA GLY A 36 12.86 7.55 -5.39
C GLY A 36 13.69 8.39 -4.43
N VAL A 37 13.38 8.27 -3.14
CA VAL A 37 14.04 9.04 -2.09
C VAL A 37 15.53 8.68 -2.03
N GLN A 38 16.36 9.69 -2.25
CA GLN A 38 17.81 9.52 -2.23
C GLN A 38 18.32 9.33 -0.79
N PRO A 39 19.40 8.53 -0.58
CA PRO A 39 20.10 8.49 0.70
C PRO A 39 20.46 9.91 1.18
N PRO A 40 20.43 10.22 2.49
CA PRO A 40 20.50 9.31 3.65
C PRO A 40 19.16 8.81 4.19
N THR A 41 18.03 9.29 3.65
CA THR A 41 16.71 8.90 4.14
C THR A 41 16.38 7.48 3.71
N ALA A 42 16.19 6.60 4.69
CA ALA A 42 15.89 5.19 4.45
C ALA A 42 14.42 4.99 4.04
N THR A 43 14.20 4.46 2.83
CA THR A 43 12.90 3.93 2.39
C THR A 43 13.00 2.44 2.14
N TRP A 44 11.89 1.71 2.25
CA TRP A 44 11.88 0.26 2.00
C TRP A 44 12.27 -0.07 0.55
N GLY A 45 11.86 0.75 -0.43
CA GLY A 45 12.28 0.58 -1.83
C GLY A 45 13.79 0.78 -2.03
N ASN A 46 14.38 1.80 -1.41
CA ASN A 46 15.82 2.04 -1.52
C ASN A 46 16.65 0.97 -0.77
N MET A 47 16.13 0.45 0.36
CA MET A 47 16.72 -0.72 1.04
C MET A 47 16.76 -1.94 0.12
N LEU A 48 15.70 -2.19 -0.65
CA LEU A 48 15.68 -3.27 -1.65
C LEU A 48 16.70 -3.02 -2.78
N ASN A 49 16.85 -1.76 -3.24
CA ASN A 49 17.84 -1.41 -4.24
C ASN A 49 19.27 -1.74 -3.75
N GLY A 50 19.63 -1.26 -2.56
CA GLY A 50 20.94 -1.49 -1.95
C GLY A 50 21.21 -2.97 -1.62
N ALA A 51 20.17 -3.73 -1.27
CA ALA A 51 20.27 -5.15 -0.96
C ALA A 51 20.59 -6.04 -2.17
N ASN A 52 20.42 -5.57 -3.42
CA ASN A 52 20.76 -6.35 -4.62
C ASN A 52 22.24 -6.80 -4.63
N ASN A 53 23.15 -5.96 -4.15
CA ASN A 53 24.59 -6.30 -4.10
C ASN A 53 24.91 -7.34 -3.01
N TYR A 54 23.98 -7.59 -2.09
CA TYR A 54 24.15 -8.47 -0.94
C TYR A 54 23.22 -9.67 -0.99
N LEU A 55 22.62 -9.98 -2.15
CA LEU A 55 21.71 -11.11 -2.30
C LEU A 55 22.37 -12.45 -1.96
N GLU A 56 23.64 -12.65 -2.35
CA GLU A 56 24.39 -13.87 -2.07
C GLU A 56 24.93 -13.93 -0.64
N SER A 57 25.26 -12.78 -0.04
CA SER A 57 25.93 -12.71 1.26
C SER A 57 24.98 -12.47 2.44
N ALA A 58 23.88 -11.76 2.21
CA ALA A 58 22.92 -11.31 3.23
C ALA A 58 21.49 -11.17 2.64
N PRO A 59 20.84 -12.29 2.23
CA PRO A 59 19.52 -12.26 1.60
C PRO A 59 18.41 -11.68 2.50
N TRP A 60 18.61 -11.69 3.81
CA TRP A 60 17.67 -11.07 4.76
C TRP A 60 17.50 -9.56 4.56
N LEU A 61 18.53 -8.87 4.04
CA LEU A 61 18.45 -7.43 3.73
C LEU A 61 17.43 -7.14 2.63
N TRP A 62 17.20 -8.09 1.74
CA TRP A 62 16.16 -8.00 0.71
C TRP A 62 14.80 -8.48 1.23
N PHE A 63 14.79 -9.55 2.04
CA PHE A 63 13.55 -10.17 2.52
C PHE A 63 12.73 -9.26 3.44
N PHE A 64 13.35 -8.61 4.44
CA PHE A 64 12.61 -7.82 5.43
C PHE A 64 11.89 -6.60 4.82
N PRO A 65 12.54 -5.74 4.03
CA PRO A 65 11.85 -4.59 3.43
C PRO A 65 10.73 -5.03 2.48
N GLY A 66 10.94 -6.09 1.70
CA GLY A 66 9.93 -6.65 0.81
C GLY A 66 8.71 -7.19 1.57
N LEU A 67 8.94 -7.92 2.66
CA LEU A 67 7.89 -8.44 3.52
C LEU A 67 7.08 -7.31 4.19
N LEU A 68 7.76 -6.25 4.66
CA LEU A 68 7.08 -5.11 5.28
C LEU A 68 6.20 -4.36 4.28
N ILE A 69 6.67 -4.10 3.05
CA ILE A 69 5.85 -3.52 1.98
C ILE A 69 4.61 -4.39 1.74
N LEU A 70 4.80 -5.70 1.59
CA LEU A 70 3.72 -6.65 1.36
C LEU A 70 2.69 -6.61 2.49
N LEU A 71 3.13 -6.68 3.75
CA LEU A 71 2.23 -6.66 4.91
C LEU A 71 1.47 -5.34 5.02
N THR A 72 2.12 -4.20 4.79
CA THR A 72 1.46 -2.89 4.79
C THR A 72 0.41 -2.80 3.70
N VAL A 73 0.74 -3.20 2.48
CA VAL A 73 -0.19 -3.17 1.34
C VAL A 73 -1.37 -4.11 1.57
N LEU A 74 -1.13 -5.33 2.07
CA LEU A 74 -2.21 -6.26 2.41
C LEU A 74 -3.11 -5.70 3.52
N SER A 75 -2.52 -5.11 4.56
CA SER A 75 -3.29 -4.53 5.68
C SER A 75 -4.21 -3.40 5.20
N ILE A 76 -3.71 -2.53 4.33
CA ILE A 76 -4.49 -1.44 3.75
C ILE A 76 -5.56 -1.97 2.79
N ASN A 77 -5.25 -2.96 1.97
CA ASN A 77 -6.24 -3.60 1.08
C ASN A 77 -7.36 -4.26 1.89
N PHE A 78 -7.04 -5.06 2.91
CA PHE A 78 -8.04 -5.69 3.77
C PHE A 78 -8.87 -4.68 4.55
N LEU A 79 -8.26 -3.58 5.01
CA LEU A 79 -9.01 -2.48 5.60
C LEU A 79 -9.99 -1.87 4.57
N GLY A 80 -9.54 -1.62 3.35
CA GLY A 80 -10.36 -1.10 2.26
C GLY A 80 -11.53 -2.03 1.91
N ASP A 81 -11.27 -3.32 1.82
CA ASP A 81 -12.29 -4.35 1.56
C ASP A 81 -13.27 -4.49 2.74
N GLY A 82 -12.79 -4.48 3.99
CA GLY A 82 -13.65 -4.51 5.16
C GLY A 82 -14.54 -3.26 5.28
N MET A 83 -14.00 -2.08 4.93
CA MET A 83 -14.80 -0.86 4.83
C MET A 83 -15.81 -0.95 3.69
N ARG A 84 -15.43 -1.50 2.54
CA ARG A 84 -16.34 -1.72 1.41
C ARG A 84 -17.50 -2.62 1.80
N ASP A 85 -17.21 -3.73 2.48
CA ASP A 85 -18.20 -4.71 2.89
C ASP A 85 -19.17 -4.14 3.95
N ALA A 86 -18.64 -3.36 4.90
CA ALA A 86 -19.46 -2.65 5.89
C ALA A 86 -20.36 -1.56 5.28
N LEU A 87 -19.97 -1.01 4.13
CA LEU A 87 -20.65 0.07 3.43
C LEU A 87 -21.53 -0.41 2.26
N ASP A 88 -21.43 -1.68 1.85
CA ASP A 88 -22.26 -2.25 0.80
C ASP A 88 -23.68 -2.55 1.33
N PRO A 89 -24.72 -1.81 0.88
CA PRO A 89 -26.09 -2.00 1.36
C PRO A 89 -26.73 -3.32 0.90
N ARG A 90 -26.12 -4.02 -0.08
CA ARG A 90 -26.68 -5.24 -0.68
C ARG A 90 -26.63 -6.47 0.24
N SER A 91 -25.86 -6.43 1.32
CA SER A 91 -25.84 -7.50 2.34
C SER A 91 -27.13 -7.60 3.18
N ARG A 92 -28.02 -6.60 3.11
CA ARG A 92 -29.27 -6.54 3.89
C ARG A 92 -30.54 -7.00 3.15
N ALA A 93 -30.42 -7.47 1.90
CA ALA A 93 -31.56 -7.77 1.04
C ALA A 93 -31.80 -9.27 0.75
N ALA A 94 -31.20 -10.18 1.55
CA ALA A 94 -31.44 -11.62 1.48
C ALA A 94 -32.09 -12.14 2.76
#